data_AF-A0AAW9DAI4-F1
#
_entry.id   AF-A0AAW9DAI4-F1
#
_cell.length_a   1.000
_cell.length_b   1.000
_cell.length_c   1.000
_cell.angle_alpha   90.00
_cell.angle_beta   90.00
_cell.angle_gamma   90.00
#
_symmetry.space_group_name_H-M   'P 1'
#
loop_
_entity.id
_entity.type
_entity.pdbx_description
1 polymer ?
#
loop_
_entity_poly.entity_id
_entity_poly.type
_entity_poly.pdbx_seq_one_letter_code
_entity_poly.pdbx_strand_id
1 'polypeptide(L)'
;MNNTTDVFLSLSIGSSAVVAAISKPKYDADNSIEILGYGTAQSSGVNKGLIINIDDASRSIKEAILKAKEAVHESIGTTVVSISGNYTTGVKGSGAVTIQNGLISESHINQAMQMALSNTTINSDYDLVHVIPISFMVDDIEVDNPIRMNGSRLEVNVYIVTAKRNALINIKSALKVFGIEDISFVLDSYAASLSTLDEQQKKIGAVVINLGSTTTEFVYYKGSSIIYNGFLPVGSKNITSDISITLQTPISFAEKLKIEHGSLIKNYSAFEDGQSRASVSVPRINDEENKEEVALDFIQGIVHARVEETLVLVRNELKRNALLDNIGSGIVLTGGMSEIHGIKELAKRVFEGIPVAISSPKTLPNAFRVSFDEQNKASIVGLIMFGLGINRGYQLDSNKKLLKPIKKEKPIETIKTNYNQDLNLQSERVENTLLEPLQKKKKNGIFTKLTEWF
;
A
#
# COMPACT_ATOMS: atom_id res chain seq x y z
N MET A 1 -6.93 11.23 -28.89
CA MET A 1 -7.55 11.12 -27.55
C MET A 1 -7.86 9.65 -27.35
N ASN A 2 -7.07 8.93 -26.53
CA ASN A 2 -7.41 7.56 -26.19
C ASN A 2 -8.51 7.61 -25.13
N ASN A 3 -9.68 7.05 -25.42
CA ASN A 3 -10.76 6.81 -24.46
C ASN A 3 -10.35 5.71 -23.47
N THR A 4 -9.33 5.95 -22.64
CA THR A 4 -9.13 5.15 -21.44
C THR A 4 -10.19 5.61 -20.44
N THR A 5 -11.17 4.76 -20.16
CA THR A 5 -12.09 4.98 -19.04
C THR A 5 -11.30 4.96 -17.75
N ASP A 6 -11.54 5.92 -16.86
CA ASP A 6 -10.86 6.02 -15.55
C ASP A 6 -11.45 5.03 -14.52
N VAL A 7 -11.96 3.91 -15.00
CA VAL A 7 -12.58 2.84 -14.22
C VAL A 7 -11.59 1.69 -14.14
N PHE A 8 -11.18 1.38 -12.92
CA PHE A 8 -10.16 0.38 -12.63
C PHE A 8 -10.78 -0.83 -11.97
N LEU A 9 -10.38 -2.02 -12.40
CA LEU A 9 -10.61 -3.26 -11.68
C LEU A 9 -9.36 -3.58 -10.87
N SER A 10 -9.47 -3.57 -9.55
CA SER A 10 -8.43 -4.05 -8.65
C SER A 10 -8.76 -5.48 -8.22
N LEU A 11 -7.80 -6.40 -8.35
CA LEU A 11 -7.97 -7.81 -8.04
C LEU A 11 -6.86 -8.31 -7.11
N SER A 12 -7.25 -8.65 -5.89
CA SER A 12 -6.37 -9.28 -4.90
C SER A 12 -6.60 -10.80 -4.92
N ILE A 13 -5.60 -11.58 -5.34
CA ILE A 13 -5.68 -13.05 -5.45
C ILE A 13 -4.96 -13.67 -4.24
N GLY A 14 -5.68 -13.82 -3.12
CA GLY A 14 -5.16 -14.46 -1.91
C GLY A 14 -5.44 -15.97 -1.86
N SER A 15 -4.72 -16.70 -1.01
CA SER A 15 -4.99 -18.14 -0.75
C SER A 15 -6.19 -18.41 0.18
N SER A 16 -6.80 -17.36 0.74
CA SER A 16 -8.03 -17.47 1.54
C SER A 16 -9.24 -16.96 0.78
N ALA A 17 -9.10 -15.79 0.16
CA ALA A 17 -10.16 -15.16 -0.63
C ALA A 17 -9.58 -14.47 -1.86
N VAL A 18 -10.40 -14.39 -2.91
CA VAL A 18 -10.18 -13.49 -4.04
C VAL A 18 -11.10 -12.29 -3.84
N VAL A 19 -10.53 -11.09 -3.90
CA VAL A 19 -11.26 -9.83 -3.70
C VAL A 19 -11.13 -8.98 -4.95
N ALA A 20 -12.26 -8.55 -5.49
CA ALA A 20 -12.35 -7.65 -6.62
C ALA A 20 -13.03 -6.35 -6.19
N ALA A 21 -12.47 -5.21 -6.62
CA ALA A 21 -13.07 -3.91 -6.42
C ALA A 21 -13.02 -3.12 -7.74
N ILE A 22 -14.11 -2.46 -8.08
CA ILE A 22 -14.18 -1.55 -9.23
C ILE A 22 -14.27 -0.14 -8.69
N SER A 23 -13.40 0.74 -9.15
CA SER A 23 -13.26 2.09 -8.61
C SER A 23 -12.89 3.12 -9.67
N LYS A 24 -13.24 4.38 -9.43
CA LYS A 24 -12.85 5.53 -10.24
C LYS A 24 -12.51 6.74 -9.35
N PRO A 25 -11.74 7.72 -9.84
CA PRO A 25 -11.53 8.96 -9.11
C PRO A 25 -12.79 9.85 -9.16
N LYS A 26 -13.14 10.53 -8.07
CA LYS A 26 -14.25 11.51 -8.04
C LYS A 26 -13.91 12.87 -8.64
N TYR A 27 -12.64 13.10 -8.98
CA TYR A 27 -12.14 14.39 -9.49
C TYR A 27 -12.50 15.60 -8.61
N ASP A 28 -12.63 15.39 -7.30
CA ASP A 28 -12.76 16.46 -6.32
C ASP A 28 -11.38 17.00 -5.90
N ALA A 29 -11.36 18.03 -5.05
CA ALA A 29 -10.13 18.68 -4.59
C ALA A 29 -9.16 17.70 -3.89
N ASP A 30 -9.67 16.62 -3.32
CA ASP A 30 -8.91 15.60 -2.60
C ASP A 30 -8.56 14.39 -3.49
N ASN A 31 -9.04 14.37 -4.74
CA ASN A 31 -9.05 13.21 -5.63
C ASN A 31 -9.55 11.95 -4.92
N SER A 32 -10.67 12.06 -4.21
CA SER A 32 -11.24 10.97 -3.44
C SER A 32 -11.67 9.80 -4.34
N ILE A 33 -11.69 8.61 -3.75
CA ILE A 33 -11.99 7.36 -4.45
C ILE A 33 -13.50 7.13 -4.42
N GLU A 34 -14.09 6.80 -5.57
CA GLU A 34 -15.41 6.21 -5.65
C GLU A 34 -15.30 4.70 -5.87
N ILE A 35 -15.93 3.92 -4.99
CA ILE A 35 -16.12 2.48 -5.18
C ILE A 35 -17.43 2.27 -5.94
N LEU A 36 -17.34 1.69 -7.14
CA LEU A 36 -18.47 1.38 -8.01
C LEU A 36 -18.96 -0.06 -7.83
N GLY A 37 -18.09 -0.94 -7.34
CA GLY A 37 -18.41 -2.34 -7.17
C GLY A 37 -17.42 -3.06 -6.28
N TYR A 38 -17.89 -4.08 -5.57
CA TYR A 38 -17.07 -4.91 -4.70
C TYR A 38 -17.55 -6.36 -4.76
N GLY A 39 -16.62 -7.30 -4.80
CA GLY A 39 -16.93 -8.73 -4.85
C GLY A 39 -15.85 -9.53 -4.13
N THR A 40 -16.29 -10.56 -3.40
CA THR A 40 -15.40 -11.49 -2.72
C THR A 40 -15.85 -12.92 -2.98
N ALA A 41 -14.87 -13.82 -3.12
CA ALA A 41 -15.10 -15.25 -3.28
C ALA A 41 -14.10 -16.03 -2.43
N GLN A 42 -14.52 -17.18 -1.91
CA GLN A 42 -13.61 -18.10 -1.24
C GLN A 42 -12.57 -18.58 -2.26
N SER A 43 -11.29 -18.48 -1.92
CA SER A 43 -10.22 -18.87 -2.84
C SER A 43 -10.09 -20.39 -2.92
N SER A 44 -9.97 -20.90 -4.13
CA SER A 44 -9.66 -22.29 -4.45
C SER A 44 -8.60 -22.34 -5.54
N GLY A 45 -7.78 -23.38 -5.57
CA GLY A 45 -6.68 -23.51 -6.54
C GLY A 45 -5.47 -22.59 -6.29
N VAL A 46 -5.47 -21.79 -5.23
CA VAL A 46 -4.34 -20.92 -4.83
C VAL A 46 -3.76 -21.37 -3.49
N ASN A 47 -2.47 -21.66 -3.43
CA ASN A 47 -1.78 -22.05 -2.21
C ASN A 47 -0.37 -21.44 -2.13
N LYS A 48 0.01 -20.92 -0.96
CA LYS A 48 1.30 -20.26 -0.71
C LYS A 48 1.68 -19.25 -1.80
N GLY A 49 0.71 -18.45 -2.25
CA GLY A 49 0.90 -17.44 -3.30
C GLY A 49 0.98 -17.97 -4.73
N LEU A 50 0.75 -19.26 -4.96
CA LEU A 50 0.80 -19.90 -6.28
C LEU A 50 -0.56 -20.43 -6.72
N ILE A 51 -0.87 -20.27 -8.01
CA ILE A 51 -1.96 -21.00 -8.65
C ILE A 51 -1.47 -22.45 -8.86
N ILE A 52 -1.98 -23.36 -8.02
CA ILE A 52 -1.72 -24.81 -8.09
C ILE A 52 -2.76 -25.55 -8.93
N ASN A 53 -3.97 -24.98 -9.07
CA ASN A 53 -5.02 -25.45 -9.96
C ASN A 53 -5.64 -24.23 -10.65
N ILE A 54 -5.44 -24.12 -11.97
CA ILE A 54 -5.89 -22.97 -12.74
C ILE A 54 -7.40 -22.91 -12.92
N ASP A 55 -8.09 -24.04 -13.02
CA ASP A 55 -9.54 -24.08 -13.21
C ASP A 55 -10.28 -23.62 -11.95
N ASP A 56 -9.81 -24.07 -10.78
CA ASP A 56 -10.34 -23.64 -9.49
C ASP A 56 -10.05 -22.17 -9.21
N ALA A 57 -8.81 -21.72 -9.49
CA ALA A 57 -8.45 -20.31 -9.37
C ALA A 57 -9.29 -19.44 -10.31
N SER A 58 -9.48 -19.87 -11.56
CA SER A 58 -10.32 -19.16 -12.53
C SER A 58 -11.78 -19.06 -12.06
N ARG A 59 -12.31 -20.11 -11.41
CA ARG A 59 -13.67 -20.11 -10.85
C ARG A 59 -13.84 -19.13 -9.70
N SER A 60 -12.90 -19.11 -8.75
CA SER A 60 -12.96 -18.16 -7.62
C SER A 60 -12.75 -16.70 -8.07
N ILE A 61 -11.84 -16.47 -9.02
CA ILE A 61 -11.66 -15.17 -9.67
C ILE A 61 -12.93 -14.74 -10.40
N LYS A 62 -13.57 -15.65 -11.15
CA LYS A 62 -14.85 -15.40 -11.84
C LYS A 62 -15.90 -14.88 -10.87
N GLU A 63 -16.09 -15.59 -9.77
CA GLU A 63 -17.12 -15.29 -8.80
C GLU A 63 -16.90 -13.90 -8.19
N ALA A 64 -15.66 -13.57 -7.80
CA ALA A 64 -15.33 -12.26 -7.26
C ALA A 64 -15.58 -11.13 -8.28
N ILE A 65 -15.14 -11.31 -9.53
CA ILE A 65 -15.32 -10.30 -10.59
C ILE A 65 -16.81 -10.11 -10.93
N LEU A 66 -17.59 -11.20 -11.02
CA LEU A 66 -19.02 -11.11 -11.32
C LEU A 66 -19.76 -10.33 -10.23
N LYS A 67 -19.53 -10.66 -8.96
CA LYS A 67 -20.10 -9.92 -7.82
C LYS A 67 -19.74 -8.43 -7.85
N ALA A 68 -18.49 -8.11 -8.17
CA ALA A 68 -18.06 -6.71 -8.28
C ALA A 68 -18.73 -5.98 -9.46
N LYS A 69 -19.07 -6.68 -10.54
CA LYS A 69 -19.70 -6.12 -11.74
C LYS A 69 -21.23 -6.00 -11.66
N GLU A 70 -21.90 -6.62 -10.69
CA GLU A 70 -23.37 -6.68 -10.62
C GLU A 70 -24.05 -5.30 -10.75
N ALA A 71 -23.46 -4.27 -10.12
CA ALA A 71 -23.98 -2.90 -10.12
C ALA A 71 -23.20 -1.93 -11.02
N VAL A 72 -22.29 -2.43 -11.88
CA VAL A 72 -21.40 -1.60 -12.70
C VAL A 72 -21.78 -1.70 -14.18
N HIS A 73 -22.09 -0.54 -14.76
CA HIS A 73 -22.43 -0.42 -16.19
C HIS A 73 -21.33 0.24 -17.03
N GLU A 74 -20.26 0.72 -16.38
CA GLU A 74 -19.13 1.37 -17.04
C GLU A 74 -18.13 0.33 -17.56
N SER A 75 -17.45 0.65 -18.67
CA SER A 75 -16.38 -0.20 -19.19
C SER A 75 -15.10 -0.05 -18.37
N ILE A 76 -14.48 -1.17 -18.02
CA ILE A 76 -13.23 -1.22 -17.27
C ILE A 76 -12.08 -0.87 -18.23
N GLY A 77 -11.28 0.13 -17.88
CA GLY A 77 -10.13 0.57 -18.67
C GLY A 77 -8.88 -0.24 -18.36
N THR A 78 -8.49 -0.28 -17.09
CA THR A 78 -7.26 -0.97 -16.64
C THR A 78 -7.56 -1.94 -15.51
N THR A 79 -6.91 -3.11 -15.53
CA THR A 79 -6.98 -4.08 -14.44
C THR A 79 -5.65 -4.14 -13.71
N VAL A 80 -5.69 -3.99 -12.38
CA VAL A 80 -4.52 -4.09 -11.51
C VAL A 80 -4.65 -5.35 -10.67
N VAL A 81 -3.64 -6.22 -10.70
CA VAL A 81 -3.70 -7.54 -10.05
C VAL A 81 -2.52 -7.71 -9.10
N SER A 82 -2.79 -8.15 -7.86
CA SER A 82 -1.73 -8.50 -6.91
C SER A 82 -0.98 -9.76 -7.37
N ILE A 83 0.34 -9.77 -7.19
CA ILE A 83 1.17 -10.97 -7.24
C ILE A 83 1.91 -11.17 -5.91
N SER A 84 1.94 -12.41 -5.45
CA SER A 84 2.68 -12.83 -4.25
C SER A 84 4.20 -12.78 -4.47
N GLY A 85 4.95 -12.51 -3.40
CA GLY A 85 6.41 -12.51 -3.37
C GLY A 85 7.11 -13.86 -3.60
N ASN A 86 6.41 -15.00 -3.67
CA ASN A 86 7.02 -16.35 -3.70
C ASN A 86 8.06 -16.55 -4.82
N TYR A 87 7.84 -15.96 -6.00
CA TYR A 87 8.76 -16.04 -7.13
C TYR A 87 9.19 -14.67 -7.64
N THR A 88 9.27 -13.70 -6.75
CA THR A 88 9.79 -12.38 -7.10
C THR A 88 11.26 -12.27 -6.80
N THR A 89 11.93 -11.39 -7.53
CA THR A 89 13.33 -11.06 -7.28
C THR A 89 13.48 -9.56 -7.38
N GLY A 90 14.22 -8.99 -6.44
CA GLY A 90 14.55 -7.58 -6.40
C GLY A 90 16.00 -7.35 -6.77
N VAL A 91 16.25 -6.42 -7.69
CA VAL A 91 17.60 -6.01 -8.09
C VAL A 91 17.68 -4.50 -8.19
N LYS A 92 18.85 -3.94 -7.83
CA LYS A 92 19.12 -2.51 -8.03
C LYS A 92 19.67 -2.29 -9.43
N GLY A 93 19.32 -1.16 -10.03
CA GLY A 93 19.81 -0.74 -11.34
C GLY A 93 20.01 0.77 -11.39
N SER A 94 20.70 1.24 -12.43
CA SER A 94 20.93 2.66 -12.66
C SER A 94 20.91 3.01 -14.15
N GLY A 95 20.39 4.19 -14.46
CA GLY A 95 20.30 4.72 -15.81
C GLY A 95 20.53 6.22 -15.83
N ALA A 96 21.05 6.74 -16.94
CA ALA A 96 21.37 8.16 -17.08
C ALA A 96 21.07 8.65 -18.50
N VAL A 97 20.59 9.89 -18.62
CA VAL A 97 20.29 10.54 -19.90
C VAL A 97 20.84 11.97 -19.92
N THR A 98 21.36 12.38 -21.08
CA THR A 98 21.81 13.76 -21.32
C THR A 98 20.63 14.65 -21.71
N ILE A 99 20.59 15.87 -21.16
CA ILE A 99 19.51 16.84 -21.35
C ILE A 99 19.97 17.94 -22.30
N GLN A 100 19.38 18.00 -23.50
CA GLN A 100 19.82 18.94 -24.55
C GLN A 100 19.37 20.38 -24.31
N ASN A 101 18.16 20.59 -23.81
CA ASN A 101 17.54 21.93 -23.65
C ASN A 101 17.68 22.48 -22.22
N GLY A 102 18.52 21.87 -21.38
CA GLY A 102 18.66 22.17 -19.96
C GLY A 102 17.46 21.72 -19.11
N LEU A 103 16.22 21.82 -19.61
CA LEU A 103 15.03 21.53 -18.83
C LEU A 103 14.65 20.03 -18.82
N ILE A 104 14.54 19.45 -17.63
CA ILE A 104 14.13 18.06 -17.46
C ILE A 104 12.62 17.90 -17.67
N SER A 105 12.22 16.88 -18.43
CA SER A 105 10.85 16.56 -18.80
C SER A 105 10.47 15.13 -18.37
N GLU A 106 9.18 14.79 -18.41
CA GLU A 106 8.71 13.41 -18.16
C GLU A 106 9.32 12.41 -19.16
N SER A 107 9.63 12.84 -20.38
CA SER A 107 10.30 12.02 -21.38
C SER A 107 11.72 11.65 -20.94
N HIS A 108 12.46 12.60 -20.36
CA HIS A 108 13.80 12.33 -19.82
C HIS A 108 13.74 11.36 -18.64
N ILE A 109 12.76 11.52 -17.73
CA ILE A 109 12.55 10.59 -16.62
C ILE A 109 12.26 9.18 -17.15
N ASN A 110 11.32 9.05 -18.10
CA ASN A 110 11.02 7.76 -18.72
C ASN A 110 12.28 7.14 -19.35
N GLN A 111 13.04 7.91 -20.14
CA GLN A 111 14.27 7.42 -20.77
C GLN A 111 15.29 6.93 -19.75
N ALA A 112 15.57 7.70 -18.70
CA ALA A 112 16.49 7.30 -17.64
C ALA A 112 16.04 5.98 -16.97
N MET A 113 14.74 5.84 -16.67
CA MET A 113 14.19 4.61 -16.08
C MET A 113 14.25 3.41 -17.03
N GLN A 114 13.97 3.60 -18.32
CA GLN A 114 14.07 2.54 -19.33
C GLN A 114 15.53 2.11 -19.54
N MET A 115 16.48 3.06 -19.46
CA MET A 115 17.91 2.76 -19.49
C MET A 115 18.34 1.98 -18.25
N ALA A 116 17.85 2.35 -17.06
CA ALA A 116 18.13 1.61 -15.84
C ALA A 116 17.64 0.16 -15.92
N LEU A 117 16.45 -0.05 -16.47
CA LEU A 117 15.91 -1.38 -16.74
C LEU A 117 16.77 -2.15 -17.75
N SER A 118 17.16 -1.51 -18.86
CA SER A 118 17.91 -2.16 -19.95
C SER A 118 19.35 -2.52 -19.55
N ASN A 119 19.96 -1.73 -18.67
CA ASN A 119 21.31 -1.96 -18.15
C ASN A 119 21.36 -3.08 -17.09
N THR A 120 20.20 -3.44 -16.52
CA THR A 120 20.13 -4.43 -15.45
C THR A 120 19.95 -5.83 -16.03
N THR A 121 20.81 -6.77 -15.65
CA THR A 121 20.68 -8.17 -16.06
C THR A 121 19.51 -8.82 -15.33
N ILE A 122 18.44 -9.11 -16.08
CA ILE A 122 17.28 -9.86 -15.60
C ILE A 122 17.33 -11.25 -16.24
N ASN A 123 17.13 -12.28 -15.43
CA ASN A 123 17.06 -13.66 -15.92
C ASN A 123 15.93 -13.78 -16.97
N SER A 124 16.20 -14.48 -18.07
CA SER A 124 15.25 -14.66 -19.17
C SER A 124 13.91 -15.27 -18.77
N ASP A 125 13.85 -16.02 -17.67
CA ASP A 125 12.63 -16.66 -17.16
C ASP A 125 11.77 -15.73 -16.30
N TYR A 126 12.22 -14.49 -16.10
CA TYR A 126 11.53 -13.48 -15.30
C TYR A 126 11.03 -12.34 -16.16
N ASP A 127 9.87 -11.81 -15.77
CA ASP A 127 9.23 -10.65 -16.38
C ASP A 127 9.15 -9.51 -15.35
N LEU A 128 9.06 -8.29 -15.85
CA LEU A 128 8.99 -7.08 -15.03
C LEU A 128 7.67 -7.00 -14.25
N VAL A 129 7.75 -6.55 -12.99
CA VAL A 129 6.60 -6.15 -12.18
C VAL A 129 6.65 -4.65 -11.87
N HIS A 130 7.78 -4.14 -11.36
CA HIS A 130 7.98 -2.71 -11.07
C HIS A 130 9.39 -2.23 -11.40
N VAL A 131 9.51 -0.97 -11.81
CA VAL A 131 10.76 -0.19 -11.68
C VAL A 131 10.45 1.03 -10.83
N ILE A 132 10.98 1.07 -9.60
CA ILE A 132 10.66 2.10 -8.62
C ILE A 132 11.93 2.93 -8.40
N PRO A 133 11.89 4.27 -8.56
CA PRO A 133 13.06 5.10 -8.32
C PRO A 133 13.42 5.09 -6.84
N ILE A 134 14.70 4.92 -6.54
CA ILE A 134 15.30 5.06 -5.22
C ILE A 134 15.73 6.52 -5.03
N SER A 135 16.43 7.06 -6.02
CA SER A 135 16.87 8.46 -6.05
C SER A 135 17.04 8.95 -7.48
N PHE A 136 16.91 10.27 -7.65
CA PHE A 136 17.29 10.98 -8.88
C PHE A 136 18.50 11.84 -8.60
N MET A 137 19.39 12.00 -9.60
CA MET A 137 20.51 12.93 -9.53
C MET A 137 20.50 13.84 -10.75
N VAL A 138 20.66 15.15 -10.53
CA VAL A 138 20.77 16.16 -11.58
C VAL A 138 22.14 16.82 -11.43
N ASP A 139 23.01 16.66 -12.42
CA ASP A 139 24.40 17.15 -12.39
C ASP A 139 25.11 16.83 -11.04
N ASP A 140 25.09 15.56 -10.64
CA ASP A 140 25.69 15.01 -9.41
C ASP A 140 25.06 15.46 -8.08
N ILE A 141 23.91 16.15 -8.11
CA ILE A 141 23.14 16.53 -6.93
C ILE A 141 21.90 15.65 -6.81
N GLU A 142 21.72 14.98 -5.68
CA GLU A 142 20.52 14.19 -5.40
C GLU A 142 19.27 15.09 -5.23
N VAL A 143 18.17 14.71 -5.88
CA VAL A 143 16.92 15.46 -5.87
C VAL A 143 15.71 14.52 -5.69
N ASP A 144 14.71 14.97 -4.93
CA ASP A 144 13.46 14.22 -4.73
C ASP A 144 12.64 14.14 -6.03
N ASN A 145 12.56 15.24 -6.78
CA ASN A 145 11.79 15.33 -8.01
C ASN A 145 12.53 16.17 -9.07
N PRO A 146 13.03 15.56 -10.15
CA PRO A 146 13.84 16.24 -11.14
C PRO A 146 13.02 17.02 -12.18
N ILE A 147 11.69 16.89 -12.19
CA ILE A 147 10.84 17.50 -13.23
C ILE A 147 10.99 19.02 -13.23
N ARG A 148 11.19 19.63 -14.41
CA ARG A 148 11.40 21.07 -14.61
C ARG A 148 12.65 21.65 -13.93
N MET A 149 13.56 20.83 -13.41
CA MET A 149 14.88 21.30 -13.02
C MET A 149 15.74 21.54 -14.27
N ASN A 150 16.67 22.51 -14.18
CA ASN A 150 17.70 22.70 -15.18
C ASN A 150 18.91 21.82 -14.84
N GLY A 151 19.41 21.10 -15.83
CA GLY A 151 20.66 20.36 -15.73
C GLY A 151 21.10 19.80 -17.07
N SER A 152 22.34 19.33 -17.12
CA SER A 152 22.92 18.72 -18.32
C SER A 152 22.73 17.20 -18.35
N ARG A 153 22.57 16.57 -17.18
CA ARG A 153 22.47 15.12 -17.02
C ARG A 153 21.47 14.76 -15.92
N LEU A 154 20.61 13.80 -16.22
CA LEU A 154 19.70 13.17 -15.26
C LEU A 154 20.09 11.71 -15.06
N GLU A 155 20.35 11.31 -13.82
CA GLU A 155 20.52 9.92 -13.44
C GLU A 155 19.38 9.45 -12.54
N VAL A 156 19.11 8.15 -12.58
CA VAL A 156 18.16 7.49 -11.68
C VAL A 156 18.75 6.19 -11.17
N ASN A 157 18.70 6.00 -9.85
CA ASN A 157 18.89 4.71 -9.21
C ASN A 157 17.51 4.10 -8.99
N VAL A 158 17.33 2.83 -9.32
CA VAL A 158 16.03 2.15 -9.25
C VAL A 158 16.12 0.83 -8.49
N TYR A 159 15.01 0.44 -7.89
CA TYR A 159 14.74 -0.92 -7.45
C TYR A 159 13.79 -1.58 -8.45
N ILE A 160 14.21 -2.70 -9.01
CA ILE A 160 13.47 -3.45 -10.02
C ILE A 160 12.94 -4.71 -9.37
N VAL A 161 11.62 -4.88 -9.42
CA VAL A 161 10.94 -6.11 -9.00
C VAL A 161 10.57 -6.89 -10.24
N THR A 162 11.01 -8.14 -10.32
CA THR A 162 10.65 -9.09 -11.37
C THR A 162 9.95 -10.30 -10.76
N ALA A 163 9.21 -11.04 -11.57
CA ALA A 163 8.55 -12.29 -11.19
C ALA A 163 8.77 -13.37 -12.24
N LYS A 164 8.78 -14.65 -11.84
CA LYS A 164 8.82 -15.76 -12.82
C LYS A 164 7.67 -15.63 -13.83
N ARG A 165 8.02 -15.69 -15.12
CA ARG A 165 7.07 -15.55 -16.24
C ARG A 165 5.88 -16.48 -16.13
N ASN A 166 6.10 -17.74 -15.76
CA ASN A 166 5.02 -18.73 -15.64
C ASN A 166 3.97 -18.33 -14.58
N ALA A 167 4.37 -17.66 -13.49
CA ALA A 167 3.42 -17.18 -12.49
C ALA A 167 2.49 -16.09 -13.09
N LEU A 168 3.05 -15.16 -13.87
CA LEU A 168 2.28 -14.13 -14.56
C LEU A 168 1.37 -14.74 -15.64
N ILE A 169 1.88 -15.69 -16.43
CA ILE A 169 1.10 -16.38 -17.48
C ILE A 169 -0.10 -17.11 -16.88
N ASN A 170 0.06 -17.76 -15.72
CA ASN A 170 -1.04 -18.47 -15.06
C ASN A 170 -2.14 -17.49 -14.63
N ILE A 171 -1.78 -16.33 -14.08
CA ILE A 171 -2.75 -15.28 -13.72
C ILE A 171 -3.43 -14.70 -14.97
N LYS A 172 -2.66 -14.37 -16.02
CA LYS A 172 -3.22 -13.88 -17.30
C LYS A 172 -4.20 -14.89 -17.90
N SER A 173 -3.83 -16.17 -17.90
CA SER A 173 -4.68 -17.25 -18.42
C SER A 173 -5.99 -17.38 -17.63
N ALA A 174 -5.93 -17.28 -16.31
CA ALA A 174 -7.12 -17.29 -15.45
C ALA A 174 -8.06 -16.09 -15.69
N LEU A 175 -7.52 -14.96 -16.17
CA LEU A 175 -8.29 -13.75 -16.47
C LEU A 175 -8.74 -13.64 -17.94
N LYS A 176 -8.08 -14.36 -18.85
CA LYS A 176 -8.34 -14.32 -20.29
C LYS A 176 -9.79 -14.66 -20.65
N VAL A 177 -10.42 -15.55 -19.89
CA VAL A 177 -11.83 -15.96 -20.07
C VAL A 177 -12.84 -14.81 -19.88
N PHE A 178 -12.41 -13.67 -19.33
CA PHE A 178 -13.23 -12.47 -19.14
C PHE A 178 -12.96 -11.36 -20.18
N GLY A 179 -12.12 -11.63 -21.18
CA GLY A 179 -11.66 -10.60 -22.13
C GLY A 179 -10.80 -9.52 -21.46
N ILE A 180 -10.23 -9.81 -20.28
CA ILE A 180 -9.32 -8.90 -19.57
C ILE A 180 -7.91 -9.17 -20.07
N GLU A 181 -7.39 -8.24 -20.88
CA GLU A 181 -6.05 -8.35 -21.49
C GLU A 181 -5.07 -7.31 -20.95
N ASP A 182 -5.53 -6.09 -20.63
CA ASP A 182 -4.70 -5.02 -20.05
C ASP A 182 -4.55 -5.19 -18.53
N ILE A 183 -3.54 -5.97 -18.15
CA ILE A 183 -3.22 -6.31 -16.77
C ILE A 183 -1.92 -5.63 -16.36
N SER A 184 -1.98 -4.88 -15.26
CA SER A 184 -0.82 -4.35 -14.55
C SER A 184 -0.62 -5.13 -13.26
N PHE A 185 0.58 -5.70 -13.04
CA PHE A 185 0.87 -6.49 -11.85
C PHE A 185 1.46 -5.64 -10.73
N VAL A 186 1.02 -5.88 -9.50
CA VAL A 186 1.53 -5.20 -8.31
C VAL A 186 1.95 -6.21 -7.27
N LEU A 187 3.12 -6.03 -6.66
CA LEU A 187 3.56 -6.90 -5.57
C LEU A 187 2.61 -6.71 -4.38
N ASP A 188 2.08 -7.79 -3.82
CA ASP A 188 1.02 -7.72 -2.80
C ASP A 188 1.45 -6.92 -1.56
N SER A 189 2.63 -7.20 -1.01
CA SER A 189 3.20 -6.44 0.12
C SER A 189 3.51 -4.97 -0.22
N TYR A 190 3.86 -4.67 -1.48
CA TYR A 190 3.99 -3.27 -1.93
C TYR A 190 2.62 -2.59 -1.96
N ALA A 191 1.58 -3.24 -2.52
CA ALA A 191 0.22 -2.71 -2.47
C ALA A 191 -0.22 -2.44 -1.03
N ALA A 192 -0.10 -3.42 -0.13
CA ALA A 192 -0.45 -3.26 1.28
C ALA A 192 0.28 -2.09 1.95
N SER A 193 1.54 -1.85 1.60
CA SER A 193 2.31 -0.72 2.12
C SER A 193 1.82 0.65 1.64
N LEU A 194 1.27 0.74 0.41
CA LEU A 194 0.72 1.98 -0.13
C LEU A 194 -0.50 2.47 0.66
N SER A 195 -1.29 1.55 1.20
CA SER A 195 -2.49 1.89 1.98
C SER A 195 -2.24 2.05 3.48
N THR A 196 -1.14 1.51 4.01
CA THR A 196 -0.88 1.44 5.47
C THR A 196 0.18 2.41 5.97
N LEU A 197 1.05 2.90 5.09
CA LEU A 197 2.07 3.90 5.43
C LEU A 197 1.70 5.30 4.92
N ASP A 198 2.00 6.30 5.73
CA ASP A 198 2.08 7.68 5.26
C ASP A 198 3.44 8.00 4.61
N GLU A 199 3.53 9.15 3.94
CA GLU A 199 4.75 9.55 3.23
C GLU A 199 5.95 9.80 4.16
N GLN A 200 5.71 10.25 5.39
CA GLN A 200 6.77 10.50 6.36
C GLN A 200 7.38 9.18 6.84
N GLN A 201 6.54 8.18 7.14
CA GLN A 201 6.97 6.85 7.53
C GLN A 201 7.81 6.19 6.43
N LYS A 202 7.38 6.31 5.17
CA LYS A 202 8.15 5.83 4.00
C LYS A 202 9.52 6.51 3.92
N LYS A 203 9.57 7.84 3.99
CA LYS A 203 10.81 8.63 3.89
C LYS A 203 11.83 8.29 4.99
N ILE A 204 11.38 8.19 6.25
CA ILE A 204 12.24 7.85 7.39
C ILE A 204 12.73 6.39 7.29
N GLY A 205 11.95 5.52 6.65
CA GLY A 205 12.25 4.11 6.43
C GLY A 205 11.48 3.20 7.37
N ALA A 206 10.68 2.29 6.79
CA ALA A 206 9.76 1.42 7.51
C ALA A 206 9.77 0.01 6.92
N VAL A 207 9.42 -0.99 7.72
CA VAL A 207 9.08 -2.33 7.21
C VAL A 207 7.59 -2.53 7.33
N VAL A 208 6.94 -2.92 6.24
CA VAL A 208 5.54 -3.38 6.29
C VAL A 208 5.52 -4.90 6.20
N ILE A 209 4.94 -5.57 7.18
CA ILE A 209 4.76 -7.02 7.22
C ILE A 209 3.27 -7.32 7.02
N ASN A 210 2.93 -7.86 5.85
CA ASN A 210 1.60 -8.37 5.54
C ASN A 210 1.50 -9.84 5.99
N LEU A 211 0.80 -10.07 7.10
CA LEU A 211 0.62 -11.39 7.70
C LEU A 211 -0.68 -12.02 7.18
N GLY A 212 -0.55 -12.86 6.16
CA GLY A 212 -1.66 -13.45 5.43
C GLY A 212 -2.08 -14.84 5.93
N SER A 213 -2.84 -15.55 5.07
CA SER A 213 -3.40 -16.86 5.38
C SER A 213 -2.40 -18.01 5.18
N THR A 214 -1.71 -18.07 4.05
CA THR A 214 -0.70 -19.12 3.77
C THR A 214 0.70 -18.53 3.60
N THR A 215 0.81 -17.20 3.62
CA THR A 215 2.02 -16.46 3.32
C THR A 215 2.16 -15.29 4.29
N THR A 216 3.41 -14.90 4.51
CA THR A 216 3.81 -13.67 5.17
C THR A 216 4.76 -12.96 4.21
N GLU A 217 4.45 -11.74 3.83
CA GLU A 217 5.21 -10.97 2.86
C GLU A 217 5.57 -9.62 3.43
N PHE A 218 6.71 -9.06 3.05
CA PHE A 218 7.12 -7.78 3.58
C PHE A 218 7.96 -6.97 2.61
N VAL A 219 7.89 -5.66 2.75
CA VAL A 219 8.73 -4.69 2.02
C VAL A 219 9.46 -3.81 3.02
N TYR A 220 10.69 -3.44 2.68
CA TYR A 220 11.48 -2.48 3.43
C TYR A 220 11.65 -1.21 2.59
N TYR A 221 11.26 -0.08 3.18
CA TYR A 221 11.40 1.26 2.61
C TYR A 221 12.68 1.93 3.08
N LYS A 222 13.34 2.63 2.16
CA LYS A 222 14.42 3.58 2.45
C LYS A 222 14.38 4.73 1.45
N GLY A 223 14.20 5.95 1.94
CA GLY A 223 13.61 7.00 1.11
C GLY A 223 12.21 6.57 0.66
N SER A 224 11.48 7.38 -0.11
CA SER A 224 10.12 7.03 -0.56
C SER A 224 10.00 5.79 -1.48
N SER A 225 10.99 4.90 -1.47
CA SER A 225 11.14 3.72 -2.33
C SER A 225 11.29 2.44 -1.51
N ILE A 226 10.76 1.34 -2.03
CA ILE A 226 11.12 0.02 -1.54
C ILE A 226 12.51 -0.34 -2.05
N ILE A 227 13.36 -0.90 -1.19
CA ILE A 227 14.70 -1.37 -1.59
C ILE A 227 14.93 -2.85 -1.30
N TYR A 228 13.92 -3.51 -0.74
CA TYR A 228 13.90 -4.94 -0.49
C TYR A 228 12.46 -5.45 -0.36
N ASN A 229 12.21 -6.67 -0.85
CA ASN A 229 10.98 -7.40 -0.64
C ASN A 229 11.30 -8.85 -0.23
N GLY A 230 10.62 -9.34 0.80
CA GLY A 230 10.78 -10.69 1.34
C GLY A 230 9.47 -11.47 1.34
N PHE A 231 9.60 -12.80 1.39
CA PHE A 231 8.49 -13.73 1.33
C PHE A 231 8.74 -14.95 2.22
N LEU A 232 7.72 -15.36 2.96
CA LEU A 232 7.70 -16.60 3.73
C LEU A 232 6.42 -17.41 3.42
N PRO A 233 6.52 -18.71 3.14
CA PRO A 233 5.36 -19.57 2.88
C PRO A 233 4.67 -20.06 4.17
N VAL A 234 4.48 -19.14 5.13
CA VAL A 234 3.87 -19.37 6.44
C VAL A 234 2.85 -18.26 6.72
N GLY A 235 1.65 -18.64 7.15
CA GLY A 235 0.56 -17.71 7.49
C GLY A 235 -0.42 -18.30 8.50
N SER A 236 -1.60 -17.67 8.67
CA SER A 236 -2.54 -18.05 9.75
C SER A 236 -3.18 -19.42 9.59
N LYS A 237 -3.17 -20.03 8.38
CA LYS A 237 -3.55 -21.44 8.17
C LYS A 237 -2.54 -22.41 8.76
N ASN A 238 -1.28 -22.01 8.97
CA ASN A 238 -0.34 -22.85 9.71
C ASN A 238 -0.75 -22.97 11.17
N ILE A 239 -1.26 -21.87 11.78
CA ILE A 239 -1.83 -21.89 13.14
C ILE A 239 -3.01 -22.87 13.19
N THR A 240 -3.93 -22.77 12.23
CA THR A 240 -5.07 -23.68 12.10
C THR A 240 -4.64 -25.15 11.97
N SER A 241 -3.62 -25.40 11.16
CA SER A 241 -3.06 -26.73 10.98
C SER A 241 -2.45 -27.26 12.27
N ASP A 242 -1.72 -26.44 13.01
CA ASP A 242 -1.11 -26.86 14.28
C ASP A 242 -2.18 -27.21 15.32
N ILE A 243 -3.24 -26.41 15.43
CA ILE A 243 -4.38 -26.70 16.32
C ILE A 243 -5.04 -28.02 15.91
N SER A 244 -5.33 -28.21 14.62
CA SER A 244 -5.97 -29.42 14.12
C SER A 244 -5.14 -30.67 14.39
N ILE A 245 -3.83 -30.62 14.13
CA ILE A 245 -2.91 -31.74 14.36
C ILE A 245 -2.76 -32.03 15.86
N THR A 246 -2.57 -30.99 16.67
CA THR A 246 -2.29 -31.14 18.11
C THR A 246 -3.51 -31.64 18.87
N LEU A 247 -4.70 -31.11 18.57
CA LEU A 247 -5.95 -31.50 19.23
C LEU A 247 -6.67 -32.65 18.52
N GLN A 248 -6.15 -33.13 17.38
CA GLN A 248 -6.80 -34.13 16.54
C GLN A 248 -8.26 -33.74 16.21
N THR A 249 -8.51 -32.46 15.94
CA THR A 249 -9.85 -31.91 15.63
C THR A 249 -9.97 -31.59 14.14
N PRO A 250 -11.17 -31.63 13.54
CA PRO A 250 -11.39 -31.19 12.16
C PRO A 250 -10.84 -29.77 11.89
N ILE A 251 -10.27 -29.55 10.70
CA ILE A 251 -9.66 -28.26 10.31
C ILE A 251 -10.64 -27.08 10.40
N SER A 252 -11.92 -27.30 10.05
CA SER A 252 -12.97 -26.29 10.17
C SER A 252 -13.18 -25.86 11.62
N PHE A 253 -13.14 -26.81 12.56
CA PHE A 253 -13.25 -26.52 13.98
C PHE A 253 -11.97 -25.89 14.54
N ALA A 254 -10.80 -26.31 14.08
CA ALA A 254 -9.53 -25.66 14.42
C ALA A 254 -9.49 -24.19 14.00
N GLU A 255 -10.05 -23.84 12.82
CA GLU A 255 -10.17 -22.46 12.37
C GLU A 255 -11.08 -21.66 13.29
N LYS A 256 -12.21 -22.25 13.68
CA LYS A 256 -13.13 -21.66 14.64
C LYS A 256 -12.46 -21.40 15.99
N LEU A 257 -11.73 -22.38 16.53
CA LEU A 257 -10.96 -22.23 17.78
C LEU A 257 -9.92 -21.10 17.68
N LYS A 258 -9.21 -20.99 16.55
CA LYS A 258 -8.25 -19.91 16.31
C LYS A 258 -8.93 -18.54 16.33
N ILE A 259 -10.05 -18.40 15.64
CA ILE A 259 -10.77 -17.12 15.53
C ILE A 259 -11.40 -16.73 16.89
N GLU A 260 -12.03 -17.67 17.58
CA GLU A 260 -12.80 -17.39 18.81
C GLU A 260 -11.92 -17.32 20.07
N HIS A 261 -10.82 -18.07 20.13
CA HIS A 261 -10.02 -18.24 21.34
C HIS A 261 -8.53 -17.93 21.17
N GLY A 262 -8.07 -17.65 19.95
CA GLY A 262 -6.69 -17.30 19.67
C GLY A 262 -6.27 -16.00 20.34
N SER A 263 -5.32 -16.07 21.26
CA SER A 263 -4.70 -14.90 21.88
C SER A 263 -3.24 -15.15 22.22
N LEU A 264 -2.45 -14.10 22.17
CA LEU A 264 -1.03 -14.07 22.50
C LEU A 264 -0.78 -13.41 23.87
N ILE A 265 -1.83 -12.85 24.49
CA ILE A 265 -1.77 -12.31 25.84
C ILE A 265 -2.02 -13.47 26.81
N LYS A 266 -1.06 -13.70 27.69
CA LYS A 266 -1.23 -14.65 28.79
C LYS A 266 -2.20 -14.04 29.80
N ASN A 267 -3.44 -14.49 29.81
CA ASN A 267 -4.40 -14.15 30.85
C ASN A 267 -4.11 -14.99 32.10
N TYR A 268 -3.23 -14.50 32.96
CA TYR A 268 -2.97 -15.09 34.28
C TYR A 268 -4.14 -14.89 35.28
N SER A 269 -5.25 -14.28 34.87
CA SER A 269 -6.39 -13.94 35.73
C SER A 269 -7.29 -15.11 36.12
N ALA A 270 -6.94 -16.36 35.79
CA ALA A 270 -7.61 -17.55 36.31
C ALA A 270 -6.91 -18.15 37.54
N PHE A 271 -5.84 -17.53 38.04
CA PHE A 271 -5.09 -18.02 39.22
C PHE A 271 -5.48 -17.35 40.54
N GLU A 272 -6.37 -16.35 40.51
CA GLU A 272 -6.96 -15.78 41.72
C GLU A 272 -8.36 -16.37 41.93
N ASP A 273 -8.52 -17.06 43.06
CA ASP A 273 -9.77 -17.57 43.63
C ASP A 273 -10.53 -18.66 42.87
N GLY A 274 -10.04 -19.91 42.94
CA GLY A 274 -10.89 -21.11 42.90
C GLY A 274 -11.70 -21.38 41.62
N GLN A 275 -11.53 -20.60 40.55
CA GLN A 275 -12.20 -20.80 39.27
C GLN A 275 -11.46 -21.85 38.43
N SER A 276 -12.20 -22.83 37.91
CA SER A 276 -11.68 -23.79 36.93
C SER A 276 -11.08 -23.04 35.75
N ARG A 277 -9.94 -23.53 35.23
CA ARG A 277 -9.36 -23.01 33.99
C ARG A 277 -10.43 -22.99 32.91
N ALA A 278 -10.58 -21.86 32.22
CA ALA A 278 -11.49 -21.78 31.09
C ALA A 278 -11.10 -22.85 30.06
N SER A 279 -12.08 -23.65 29.64
CA SER A 279 -11.94 -24.74 28.69
C SER A 279 -12.98 -24.63 27.59
N VAL A 280 -12.76 -25.38 26.51
CA VAL A 280 -13.69 -25.51 25.39
C VAL A 280 -13.81 -26.99 25.01
N SER A 281 -15.03 -27.38 24.68
CA SER A 281 -15.36 -28.72 24.20
C SER A 281 -14.96 -28.89 22.73
N VAL A 282 -13.98 -29.74 22.45
CA VAL A 282 -13.38 -29.95 21.13
C VAL A 282 -13.73 -31.33 20.59
N PRO A 283 -14.34 -31.46 19.39
CA PRO A 283 -14.65 -32.75 18.77
C PRO A 283 -13.38 -33.42 18.24
N ARG A 284 -13.35 -34.75 18.23
CA ARG A 284 -12.26 -35.51 17.61
C ARG A 284 -12.52 -35.74 16.12
N ILE A 285 -11.43 -35.84 15.36
CA ILE A 285 -11.48 -36.16 13.93
C ILE A 285 -12.07 -37.56 13.73
N ASN A 286 -13.04 -37.68 12.82
CA ASN A 286 -13.80 -38.91 12.54
C ASN A 286 -14.68 -39.43 13.70
N ASP A 287 -14.87 -38.66 14.78
CA ASP A 287 -15.74 -38.99 15.90
C ASP A 287 -16.23 -37.69 16.57
N GLU A 288 -17.11 -36.96 15.86
CA GLU A 288 -17.57 -35.62 16.28
C GLU A 288 -18.51 -35.65 17.50
N GLU A 289 -19.08 -36.81 17.82
CA GLU A 289 -19.89 -37.02 19.04
C GLU A 289 -19.01 -37.06 20.29
N ASN A 290 -17.78 -37.52 20.15
CA ASN A 290 -16.80 -37.60 21.22
C ASN A 290 -16.03 -36.28 21.35
N LYS A 291 -16.33 -35.54 22.40
CA LYS A 291 -15.72 -34.24 22.68
C LYS A 291 -14.81 -34.30 23.89
N GLU A 292 -13.64 -33.69 23.75
CA GLU A 292 -12.65 -33.55 24.80
C GLU A 292 -12.65 -32.10 25.31
N GLU A 293 -12.61 -31.91 26.63
CA GLU A 293 -12.45 -30.59 27.23
C GLU A 293 -10.98 -30.17 27.17
N VAL A 294 -10.69 -29.11 26.42
CA VAL A 294 -9.34 -28.57 26.22
C VAL A 294 -9.24 -27.20 26.88
N ALA A 295 -8.22 -27.00 27.70
CA ALA A 295 -7.98 -25.70 28.34
C ALA A 295 -7.59 -24.63 27.31
N LEU A 296 -8.12 -23.41 27.47
CA LEU A 296 -7.88 -22.31 26.53
C LEU A 296 -6.40 -21.90 26.47
N ASP A 297 -5.68 -21.97 27.59
CA ASP A 297 -4.25 -21.64 27.67
C ASP A 297 -3.39 -22.59 26.82
N PHE A 298 -3.79 -23.85 26.68
CA PHE A 298 -3.14 -24.81 25.79
C PHE A 298 -3.29 -24.41 24.32
N ILE A 299 -4.51 -24.05 23.90
CA ILE A 299 -4.79 -23.57 22.53
C ILE A 299 -3.99 -22.30 22.24
N GLN A 300 -3.99 -21.36 23.18
CA GLN A 300 -3.22 -20.11 23.08
C GLN A 300 -1.71 -20.35 23.02
N GLY A 301 -1.20 -21.38 23.69
CA GLY A 301 0.19 -21.83 23.59
C GLY A 301 0.58 -22.25 22.16
N ILE A 302 -0.31 -22.99 21.48
CA ILE A 302 -0.11 -23.39 20.08
C ILE A 302 -0.08 -22.16 19.17
N VAL A 303 -1.05 -21.26 19.33
CA VAL A 303 -1.13 -19.99 18.57
C VAL A 303 0.13 -19.16 18.78
N HIS A 304 0.58 -19.02 20.03
CA HIS A 304 1.77 -18.27 20.39
C HIS A 304 3.03 -18.81 19.72
N ALA A 305 3.26 -20.12 19.80
CA ALA A 305 4.44 -20.75 19.21
C ALA A 305 4.55 -20.47 17.70
N ARG A 306 3.45 -20.59 16.96
CA ARG A 306 3.46 -20.36 15.50
C ARG A 306 3.60 -18.89 15.11
N VAL A 307 2.94 -17.98 15.82
CA VAL A 307 3.07 -16.54 15.53
C VAL A 307 4.49 -16.07 15.86
N GLU A 308 5.04 -16.49 17.00
CA GLU A 308 6.43 -16.17 17.39
C GLU A 308 7.43 -16.68 16.35
N GLU A 309 7.31 -17.94 15.93
CA GLU A 309 8.17 -18.51 14.88
C GLU A 309 8.08 -17.70 13.58
N THR A 310 6.86 -17.34 13.14
CA THR A 310 6.65 -16.52 11.93
C THR A 310 7.38 -15.19 12.02
N LEU A 311 7.24 -14.47 13.14
CA LEU A 311 7.90 -13.17 13.35
C LEU A 311 9.43 -13.32 13.45
N VAL A 312 9.92 -14.38 14.09
CA VAL A 312 11.36 -14.70 14.17
C VAL A 312 11.94 -15.00 12.80
N LEU A 313 11.21 -15.71 11.93
CA LEU A 313 11.62 -15.95 10.55
C LEU A 313 11.75 -14.64 9.77
N VAL A 314 10.79 -13.72 9.89
CA VAL A 314 10.88 -12.38 9.26
C VAL A 314 12.09 -11.61 9.79
N ARG A 315 12.29 -11.59 11.12
CA ARG A 315 13.45 -10.94 11.74
C ARG A 315 14.77 -11.50 11.21
N ASN A 316 14.88 -12.82 11.08
CA ASN A 316 16.07 -13.48 10.56
C ASN A 316 16.33 -13.10 9.10
N GLU A 317 15.28 -12.97 8.26
CA GLU A 317 15.44 -12.49 6.89
C GLU A 317 15.98 -11.05 6.85
N LEU A 318 15.37 -10.14 7.64
CA LEU A 318 15.82 -8.75 7.72
C LEU A 318 17.27 -8.65 8.23
N LYS A 319 17.64 -9.48 9.21
CA LYS A 319 19.01 -9.56 9.73
C LYS A 319 19.99 -10.03 8.68
N ARG A 320 19.67 -11.12 7.96
CA ARG A 320 20.53 -11.68 6.90
C ARG A 320 20.82 -10.69 5.78
N ASN A 321 19.90 -9.76 5.53
CA ASN A 321 20.05 -8.71 4.51
C ASN A 321 20.58 -7.37 5.07
N ALA A 322 21.03 -7.34 6.33
CA ALA A 322 21.54 -6.14 7.00
C ALA A 322 20.56 -4.96 7.03
N LEU A 323 19.26 -5.24 7.18
CA LEU A 323 18.19 -4.23 7.16
C LEU A 323 17.69 -3.83 8.55
N LEU A 324 17.94 -4.62 9.60
CA LEU A 324 17.40 -4.39 10.94
C LEU A 324 17.87 -3.06 11.57
N ASP A 325 19.12 -2.66 11.31
CA ASP A 325 19.73 -1.51 11.98
C ASP A 325 19.24 -0.16 11.42
N ASN A 326 18.46 -0.17 10.33
CA ASN A 326 18.06 1.03 9.59
C ASN A 326 16.53 1.14 9.40
N ILE A 327 15.74 0.79 10.42
CA ILE A 327 14.26 0.87 10.39
C ILE A 327 13.78 2.06 11.24
N GLY A 328 13.95 3.29 10.73
CA GLY A 328 13.70 4.51 11.50
C GLY A 328 12.26 4.68 11.99
N SER A 329 11.27 4.41 11.15
CA SER A 329 9.83 4.47 11.48
C SER A 329 9.32 3.22 12.19
N GLY A 330 10.18 2.19 12.31
CA GLY A 330 9.81 0.89 12.84
C GLY A 330 9.07 -0.03 11.86
N ILE A 331 8.43 -1.03 12.45
CA ILE A 331 7.73 -2.12 11.77
C ILE A 331 6.22 -1.87 11.86
N VAL A 332 5.55 -2.02 10.72
CA VAL A 332 4.09 -1.95 10.60
C VAL A 332 3.55 -3.32 10.24
N LEU A 333 2.69 -3.87 11.09
CA LEU A 333 1.99 -5.12 10.86
C LEU A 333 0.63 -4.84 10.21
N THR A 334 0.25 -5.68 9.24
CA THR A 334 -1.07 -5.65 8.60
C THR A 334 -1.45 -7.05 8.11
N GLY A 335 -2.58 -7.18 7.41
CA GLY A 335 -3.13 -8.46 6.96
C GLY A 335 -3.94 -9.18 8.05
N GLY A 336 -4.69 -10.21 7.66
CA GLY A 336 -5.67 -10.85 8.56
C GLY A 336 -5.09 -11.52 9.81
N MET A 337 -3.85 -12.04 9.78
CA MET A 337 -3.24 -12.58 11.01
C MET A 337 -2.89 -11.47 12.01
N SER A 338 -2.71 -10.22 11.56
CA SER A 338 -2.43 -9.10 12.46
C SER A 338 -3.62 -8.73 13.38
N GLU A 339 -4.79 -9.32 13.14
CA GLU A 339 -5.98 -9.18 13.99
C GLU A 339 -5.91 -10.05 15.26
N ILE A 340 -4.95 -10.98 15.36
CA ILE A 340 -4.77 -11.82 16.55
C ILE A 340 -4.42 -10.94 17.77
N HIS A 341 -5.24 -11.04 18.81
CA HIS A 341 -5.06 -10.29 20.04
C HIS A 341 -3.69 -10.54 20.68
N GLY A 342 -2.92 -9.48 20.96
CA GLY A 342 -1.59 -9.55 21.56
C GLY A 342 -0.42 -9.60 20.57
N ILE A 343 -0.67 -9.55 19.26
CA ILE A 343 0.41 -9.70 18.25
C ILE A 343 1.40 -8.55 18.26
N LYS A 344 0.94 -7.33 18.57
CA LYS A 344 1.82 -6.16 18.70
C LYS A 344 2.81 -6.34 19.85
N GLU A 345 2.34 -6.85 20.98
CA GLU A 345 3.13 -7.08 22.19
C GLU A 345 4.18 -8.16 21.94
N LEU A 346 3.79 -9.26 21.30
CA LEU A 346 4.73 -10.31 20.90
C LEU A 346 5.76 -9.79 19.88
N ALA A 347 5.32 -9.06 18.86
CA ALA A 347 6.22 -8.48 17.86
C ALA A 347 7.23 -7.50 18.47
N LYS A 348 6.83 -6.66 19.44
CA LYS A 348 7.78 -5.79 20.18
C LYS A 348 8.87 -6.58 20.89
N ARG A 349 8.57 -7.79 21.39
CA ARG A 349 9.57 -8.67 22.02
C ARG A 349 10.50 -9.29 21.00
N VAL A 350 9.96 -9.74 19.86
CA VAL A 350 10.75 -10.34 18.78
C VAL A 350 11.68 -9.29 18.14
N PHE A 351 11.17 -8.10 17.84
CA PHE A 351 11.90 -6.99 17.23
C PHE A 351 12.41 -5.99 18.28
N GLU A 352 13.12 -6.50 19.28
CA GLU A 352 13.67 -5.70 20.38
C GLU A 352 14.42 -4.45 19.88
N GLY A 353 14.10 -3.30 20.48
CA GLY A 353 14.69 -1.99 20.12
C GLY A 353 14.05 -1.31 18.91
N ILE A 354 13.10 -1.95 18.21
CA ILE A 354 12.46 -1.40 17.02
C ILE A 354 10.99 -1.09 17.32
N PRO A 355 10.48 0.13 17.03
CA PRO A 355 9.07 0.44 17.20
C PRO A 355 8.18 -0.50 16.37
N VAL A 356 7.06 -0.94 16.94
CA VAL A 356 6.08 -1.78 16.23
C VAL A 356 4.69 -1.17 16.34
N ALA A 357 4.01 -1.06 15.20
CA ALA A 357 2.62 -0.64 15.08
C ALA A 357 1.80 -1.67 14.28
N ILE A 358 0.49 -1.70 14.51
CA ILE A 358 -0.47 -2.34 13.60
C ILE A 358 -1.10 -1.20 12.81
N SER A 359 -1.21 -1.33 11.49
CA SER A 359 -1.85 -0.34 10.63
C SER A 359 -2.96 -0.95 9.80
N SER A 360 -4.00 -0.16 9.65
CA SER A 360 -5.15 -0.39 8.80
C SER A 360 -5.12 0.56 7.60
N PRO A 361 -5.73 0.17 6.48
CA PRO A 361 -5.94 1.09 5.36
C PRO A 361 -6.84 2.27 5.76
N LYS A 362 -6.76 3.36 4.99
CA LYS A 362 -7.72 4.45 5.14
C LYS A 362 -9.13 3.98 4.76
N THR A 363 -10.12 4.42 5.52
CA THR A 363 -11.54 4.18 5.22
C THR A 363 -11.88 4.75 3.84
N LEU A 364 -12.52 3.94 3.01
CA LEU A 364 -13.06 4.34 1.71
C LEU A 364 -14.59 4.34 1.79
N PRO A 365 -15.24 5.51 1.94
CA PRO A 365 -16.69 5.60 1.97
C PRO A 365 -17.31 4.99 0.71
N ASN A 366 -18.30 4.11 0.88
CA ASN A 366 -18.89 3.35 -0.21
C ASN A 366 -20.36 3.01 0.07
N ALA A 367 -21.13 2.78 -1.00
CA ALA A 367 -22.54 2.41 -0.90
C ALA A 367 -22.75 0.93 -0.50
N PHE A 368 -21.69 0.11 -0.50
CA PHE A 368 -21.74 -1.34 -0.27
C PHE A 368 -21.64 -1.75 1.20
N ARG A 369 -21.48 -0.78 2.12
CA ARG A 369 -21.27 -1.03 3.57
C ARG A 369 -20.09 -1.96 3.86
N VAL A 370 -19.07 -1.93 3.00
CA VAL A 370 -17.83 -2.69 3.19
C VAL A 370 -16.85 -1.85 3.98
N SER A 371 -16.31 -2.41 5.07
CA SER A 371 -15.22 -1.81 5.85
C SER A 371 -13.89 -2.03 5.14
N PHE A 372 -13.39 -1.00 4.46
CA PHE A 372 -12.09 -1.06 3.77
C PHE A 372 -10.90 -0.79 4.69
N ASP A 373 -11.16 -0.37 5.93
CA ASP A 373 -10.20 -0.07 6.99
C ASP A 373 -9.89 -1.27 7.90
N GLU A 374 -10.31 -2.49 7.52
CA GLU A 374 -9.83 -3.72 8.15
C GLU A 374 -8.42 -4.07 7.64
N GLN A 375 -7.59 -4.66 8.50
CA GLN A 375 -6.20 -5.03 8.18
C GLN A 375 -6.13 -6.04 7.02
N ASN A 376 -7.12 -6.93 6.92
CA ASN A 376 -7.25 -7.88 5.82
C ASN A 376 -7.54 -7.22 4.44
N LYS A 377 -7.86 -5.91 4.39
CA LYS A 377 -8.12 -5.15 3.16
C LYS A 377 -6.92 -4.35 2.65
N ALA A 378 -5.77 -4.40 3.32
CA ALA A 378 -4.61 -3.61 2.93
C ALA A 378 -4.18 -3.82 1.48
N SER A 379 -4.06 -5.07 1.03
CA SER A 379 -3.71 -5.35 -0.36
C SER A 379 -4.69 -4.73 -1.36
N ILE A 380 -6.01 -4.95 -1.18
CA ILE A 380 -7.00 -4.45 -2.13
C ILE A 380 -7.09 -2.91 -2.15
N VAL A 381 -7.02 -2.24 -0.98
CA VAL A 381 -6.98 -0.78 -0.92
C VAL A 381 -5.71 -0.24 -1.56
N GLY A 382 -4.58 -0.89 -1.33
CA GLY A 382 -3.32 -0.60 -1.98
C GLY A 382 -3.37 -0.68 -3.50
N LEU A 383 -4.01 -1.73 -4.05
CA LEU A 383 -4.21 -1.89 -5.50
C LEU A 383 -5.08 -0.77 -6.07
N ILE A 384 -6.16 -0.40 -5.36
CA ILE A 384 -7.04 0.71 -5.75
C ILE A 384 -6.22 2.01 -5.81
N MET A 385 -5.45 2.31 -4.76
CA MET A 385 -4.60 3.51 -4.72
C MET A 385 -3.54 3.51 -5.83
N PHE A 386 -2.94 2.35 -6.12
CA PHE A 386 -1.95 2.20 -7.19
C PHE A 386 -2.56 2.44 -8.58
N GLY A 387 -3.71 1.82 -8.86
CA GLY A 387 -4.42 1.95 -10.12
C GLY A 387 -4.86 3.39 -10.38
N LEU A 388 -5.42 4.02 -9.35
CA LEU A 388 -5.84 5.43 -9.39
C LEU A 388 -4.68 6.42 -9.27
N GLY A 389 -3.42 6.01 -9.16
CA GLY A 389 -2.27 6.91 -9.10
C GLY A 389 -2.23 7.83 -7.86
N ILE A 390 -2.92 7.45 -6.78
CA ILE A 390 -3.02 8.25 -5.55
C ILE A 390 -1.70 8.16 -4.78
N ASN A 391 -1.14 9.32 -4.40
CA ASN A 391 0.14 9.44 -3.70
C ASN A 391 1.30 8.72 -4.40
N ARG A 392 1.21 8.55 -5.73
CA ARG A 392 2.18 7.78 -6.49
C ARG A 392 3.29 8.66 -7.04
N GLY A 393 4.54 8.25 -6.84
CA GLY A 393 5.71 8.82 -7.51
C GLY A 393 5.83 8.37 -8.98
N TYR A 394 6.88 8.82 -9.67
CA TYR A 394 7.24 8.24 -10.96
C TYR A 394 7.63 6.77 -10.77
N GLN A 395 7.15 5.87 -11.63
CA GLN A 395 7.64 4.49 -11.71
C GLN A 395 7.22 3.83 -13.04
N LEU A 396 7.90 2.75 -13.44
CA LEU A 396 7.39 1.88 -14.51
C LEU A 396 6.55 0.75 -13.91
N ASP A 397 5.42 0.42 -14.54
CA ASP A 397 4.68 -0.82 -14.25
C ASP A 397 5.23 -2.05 -15.00
N SER A 398 4.56 -3.17 -14.82
CA SER A 398 4.82 -4.44 -15.51
C SER A 398 4.74 -4.36 -17.03
N ASN A 399 4.06 -3.34 -17.57
CA ASN A 399 3.93 -3.10 -19.02
C ASN A 399 4.96 -2.07 -19.51
N LYS A 400 5.95 -1.70 -18.67
CA LYS A 400 6.99 -0.69 -18.94
C LYS A 400 6.42 0.70 -19.21
N LYS A 401 5.17 0.96 -18.83
CA LYS A 401 4.54 2.27 -18.97
C LYS A 401 4.96 3.16 -17.81
N LEU A 402 5.40 4.38 -18.11
CA LEU A 402 5.66 5.38 -17.07
C LEU A 402 4.34 5.79 -16.42
N LEU A 403 4.28 5.59 -15.12
CA LEU A 403 3.22 6.05 -14.25
C LEU A 403 3.72 7.28 -13.53
N LYS A 404 2.83 8.28 -13.45
CA LYS A 404 3.16 9.63 -13.02
C LYS A 404 2.28 10.04 -11.83
N PRO A 405 2.77 10.95 -10.99
CA PRO A 405 1.94 11.56 -9.97
C PRO A 405 0.74 12.26 -10.60
N ILE A 406 -0.45 12.09 -10.01
CA ILE A 406 -1.59 12.94 -10.35
C ILE A 406 -1.26 14.36 -9.89
N LYS A 407 -1.31 15.32 -10.82
CA LYS A 407 -1.25 16.73 -10.45
C LYS A 407 -2.48 17.02 -9.59
N LYS A 408 -2.28 17.36 -8.32
CA LYS A 408 -3.27 18.15 -7.59
C LYS A 408 -3.31 19.49 -8.29
N GLU A 409 -4.16 19.63 -9.30
CA GLU A 409 -4.53 20.96 -9.76
C GLU A 409 -5.20 21.61 -8.56
N LYS A 410 -4.47 22.49 -7.87
CA LYS A 410 -5.16 23.50 -7.07
C LYS A 410 -6.10 24.18 -8.04
N PRO A 411 -7.40 24.34 -7.72
CA PRO A 411 -8.23 25.23 -8.50
C PRO A 411 -7.43 26.52 -8.63
N ILE A 412 -7.11 26.90 -9.86
CA ILE A 412 -6.73 28.28 -10.10
C ILE A 412 -8.01 29.01 -9.70
N GLU A 413 -8.05 29.54 -8.48
CA GLU A 413 -8.96 30.63 -8.19
C GLU A 413 -8.66 31.62 -9.30
N THR A 414 -9.58 31.67 -10.26
CA THR A 414 -9.56 32.72 -11.25
C THR A 414 -9.78 33.94 -10.37
N ILE A 415 -8.69 34.61 -10.01
CA ILE A 415 -8.76 35.99 -9.59
C ILE A 415 -9.36 36.65 -10.82
N LYS A 416 -10.69 36.74 -10.84
CA LYS A 416 -11.39 37.72 -11.66
C LYS A 416 -10.87 39.03 -11.09
N THR A 417 -9.76 39.50 -11.60
CA THR A 417 -9.42 40.90 -11.51
C THR A 417 -10.56 41.62 -12.19
N ASN A 418 -11.54 42.04 -11.39
CA ASN A 418 -12.58 42.97 -11.76
C ASN A 418 -11.90 44.34 -11.97
N TYR A 419 -11.07 44.45 -13.00
CA TYR A 419 -10.44 45.72 -13.38
C TYR A 419 -11.47 46.74 -13.92
N ASN A 420 -12.74 46.34 -14.09
CA ASN A 420 -13.79 47.19 -14.65
C ASN A 420 -14.95 47.51 -13.69
N GLN A 421 -14.88 47.16 -12.39
CA GLN A 421 -15.89 47.60 -11.40
C GLN A 421 -15.40 48.72 -10.48
N ASP A 422 -14.09 48.88 -10.27
CA ASP A 422 -13.55 49.97 -9.43
C ASP A 422 -13.45 51.33 -10.14
N LEU A 423 -13.55 51.36 -11.48
CA LEU A 423 -13.56 52.61 -12.26
C LEU A 423 -14.92 53.34 -12.24
N ASN A 424 -16.02 52.66 -11.88
CA ASN A 424 -17.34 53.29 -11.77
C ASN A 424 -17.77 53.60 -10.33
N LEU A 425 -17.01 53.17 -9.31
CA LEU A 425 -17.26 53.50 -7.90
C LEU A 425 -16.39 54.67 -7.41
N GLN A 426 -15.36 55.08 -8.17
CA GLN A 426 -14.55 56.27 -7.87
C GLN A 426 -15.12 57.57 -8.46
N SER A 427 -16.05 57.51 -9.41
CA SER A 427 -16.68 58.70 -10.00
C SER A 427 -17.83 59.29 -9.15
N GLU A 428 -18.50 58.49 -8.30
CA GLU A 428 -19.60 58.97 -7.45
C GLU A 428 -19.18 59.46 -6.05
N ARG A 429 -17.92 59.25 -5.63
CA ARG A 429 -17.44 59.62 -4.28
C ARG A 429 -16.66 60.93 -4.21
N VAL A 430 -16.43 61.62 -5.32
CA VAL A 430 -15.58 62.83 -5.37
C VAL A 430 -16.37 64.14 -5.18
N GLU A 431 -17.71 64.13 -5.19
CA GLU A 431 -18.49 65.38 -5.08
C GLU A 431 -18.78 65.87 -3.65
N ASN A 432 -18.53 65.09 -2.59
CA ASN A 432 -18.94 65.47 -1.22
C ASN A 432 -17.82 65.35 -0.18
N THR A 433 -16.64 65.93 -0.44
CA THR A 433 -15.66 66.19 0.63
C THR A 433 -14.86 67.46 0.37
N LEU A 434 -15.56 68.58 0.20
CA LEU A 434 -14.95 69.90 0.36
C LEU A 434 -14.74 70.16 1.85
N LEU A 435 -13.53 69.88 2.34
CA LEU A 435 -13.06 70.46 3.60
C LEU A 435 -12.46 71.84 3.31
N GLU A 436 -12.88 72.86 4.07
CA GLU A 436 -12.43 74.23 3.89
C GLU A 436 -10.90 74.39 4.11
N PRO A 437 -10.22 75.24 3.33
CA PRO A 437 -8.77 75.35 3.36
C PRO A 437 -8.25 76.08 4.62
N LEU A 438 -7.34 75.42 5.34
CA LEU A 438 -6.57 75.98 6.45
C LEU A 438 -5.62 77.10 5.98
N GLN A 439 -5.73 78.28 6.59
CA GLN A 439 -4.88 79.46 6.32
C GLN A 439 -3.41 79.22 6.71
N LYS A 440 -2.48 79.45 5.77
CA LYS A 440 -1.03 79.40 5.99
C LYS A 440 -0.54 80.60 6.83
N LYS A 441 -0.01 80.35 8.04
CA LYS A 441 0.91 81.28 8.71
C LYS A 441 2.37 80.98 8.32
N LYS A 442 3.14 82.07 8.12
CA LYS A 442 4.48 82.12 7.54
C LYS A 442 5.58 81.44 8.39
N LYS A 443 6.61 80.98 7.66
CA LYS A 443 7.93 80.46 8.06
C LYS A 443 8.59 81.17 9.25
N ASN A 444 9.34 80.41 10.04
CA ASN A 444 10.76 80.66 10.36
C ASN A 444 11.41 79.37 10.86
N GLY A 445 12.68 79.17 10.51
CA GLY A 445 13.39 77.88 10.64
C GLY A 445 14.12 77.65 11.96
N ILE A 446 15.28 77.00 11.82
CA ILE A 446 16.33 76.67 12.82
C ILE A 446 16.27 75.22 13.34
N PHE A 447 17.22 74.43 12.82
CA PHE A 447 18.15 73.50 13.47
C PHE A 447 17.72 72.58 14.64
N THR A 448 18.49 71.48 14.72
CA THR A 448 18.76 70.60 15.88
C THR A 448 17.64 69.65 16.30
N LYS A 449 17.86 68.43 16.80
CA LYS A 449 19.03 67.57 17.10
C LYS A 449 18.46 66.22 17.59
N LEU A 450 19.32 65.18 17.58
CA LEU A 450 19.41 64.05 18.55
C LEU A 450 18.18 63.11 18.71
N THR A 451 18.28 61.84 18.31
CA THR A 451 18.90 60.64 18.94
C THR A 451 17.95 59.86 19.86
N GLU A 452 18.20 58.54 19.83
CA GLU A 452 17.98 57.53 20.86
C GLU A 452 16.66 56.74 20.89
N TRP A 453 16.85 55.45 20.59
CA TRP A 453 16.30 54.25 21.24
C TRP A 453 14.78 54.22 21.52
N PHE A 454 14.07 53.44 20.70
CA PHE A 454 13.73 52.04 21.00
C PHE A 454 13.62 51.22 19.71
#